data_AF-A0A2T7Q1J7-F1
#
_entry.id   AF-A0A2T7Q1J7-F1
#
_cell.length_a   1.000
_cell.length_b   1.000
_cell.length_c   1.000
_cell.angle_alpha   90.00
_cell.angle_beta   90.00
_cell.angle_gamma   90.00
#
_symmetry.space_group_name_H-M   'P 1'
#
loop_
_entity.id
_entity.type
_entity.pdbx_description
1 polymer ?
#
loop_
_entity_poly.entity_id
_entity_poly.type
_entity_poly.pdbx_seq_one_letter_code
_entity_poly.pdbx_strand_id
1 'polypeptide(L)'
;MFDPTDPDFEYLAVDRKKLLREQTQTFDGKKNCWVPDDKEGFLAAEIQSTKGDEITVKLVKNNETKTFKKDDIQQMNPPKFEKIEDMANMTYLNEASVLHNLKTRYSAGLIYRPLSSSPHYVFTCLQYQTTAATPAPLAQLTPAPV
;
A
#
# COMPACT_ATOMS: atom_id res chain seq x y z
N MET A 1 0.02 -24.35 14.85
CA MET A 1 -0.34 -23.37 15.89
C MET A 1 0.55 -22.17 15.65
N PHE A 2 -0.04 -21.02 15.33
CA PHE A 2 0.70 -19.81 14.92
C PHE A 2 1.38 -19.22 16.16
N ASP A 3 2.71 -19.28 16.26
CA ASP A 3 3.44 -18.69 17.38
C ASP A 3 3.73 -17.21 17.06
N PRO A 4 3.19 -16.25 17.83
CA PRO A 4 3.43 -14.81 17.63
C PRO A 4 4.86 -14.37 17.99
N THR A 5 5.71 -15.26 18.49
CA THR A 5 7.04 -14.97 19.04
C THR A 5 8.19 -15.43 18.15
N ASP A 6 7.89 -16.04 17.00
CA ASP A 6 8.92 -16.51 16.07
C ASP A 6 9.61 -15.30 15.39
N PRO A 7 10.95 -15.17 15.45
CA PRO A 7 11.68 -14.09 14.80
C PRO A 7 11.46 -14.03 13.28
N ASP A 8 11.10 -15.15 12.65
CA ASP A 8 10.82 -15.18 11.20
C ASP A 8 9.51 -14.45 10.84
N PHE A 9 8.59 -14.27 11.80
CA PHE A 9 7.34 -13.54 11.57
C PHE A 9 7.45 -12.03 11.77
N GLU A 10 8.59 -11.51 12.24
CA GLU A 10 8.80 -10.07 12.44
C GLU A 10 8.63 -9.26 11.14
N TYR A 11 8.97 -9.86 10.00
CA TYR A 11 8.85 -9.25 8.67
C TYR A 11 7.60 -9.70 7.88
N LEU A 12 6.87 -10.69 8.38
CA LEU A 12 5.71 -11.29 7.71
C LEU A 12 4.38 -10.89 8.35
N ALA A 13 4.38 -10.72 9.68
CA ALA A 13 3.22 -10.34 10.46
C ALA A 13 3.31 -8.89 10.91
N VAL A 14 2.25 -8.12 10.67
CA VAL A 14 2.16 -6.79 11.25
C VAL A 14 2.00 -6.94 12.76
N ASP A 15 2.83 -6.25 13.56
CA ASP A 15 2.63 -6.19 15.01
C ASP A 15 1.21 -5.68 15.29
N ARG A 16 0.35 -6.60 15.72
CA ARG A 16 -1.08 -6.34 15.92
C ARG A 16 -1.32 -5.23 16.93
N LYS A 17 -0.43 -5.07 17.93
CA LYS A 17 -0.56 -4.00 18.92
C LYS A 17 -0.27 -2.64 18.29
N LYS A 18 0.75 -2.54 17.44
CA LYS A 18 1.08 -1.31 16.72
C LYS A 18 0.00 -0.93 15.70
N LEU A 19 -0.44 -1.91 14.92
CA LEU A 19 -1.53 -1.73 13.95
C LEU A 19 -2.83 -1.29 14.63
N LEU A 20 -3.20 -1.91 15.75
CA LEU A 20 -4.42 -1.52 16.47
C LEU A 20 -4.35 -0.05 16.93
N ARG A 21 -3.22 0.41 17.47
CA ARG A 21 -3.04 1.81 17.87
C ARG A 21 -3.23 2.78 16.71
N GLU A 22 -2.66 2.46 15.55
CA GLU A 22 -2.79 3.27 14.33
C GLU A 22 -4.23 3.25 13.81
N GLN A 23 -4.89 2.09 13.80
CA GLN A 23 -6.28 1.94 13.35
C GLN A 23 -7.31 2.60 14.27
N THR A 24 -7.00 2.73 15.56
CA THR A 24 -7.86 3.42 16.54
C THR A 24 -7.69 4.93 16.58
N GLN A 25 -6.81 5.49 15.75
CA GLN A 25 -6.58 6.93 15.76
C GLN A 25 -7.84 7.70 15.37
N THR A 26 -8.10 8.82 16.05
CA THR A 26 -9.25 9.68 15.77
C THR A 26 -9.10 10.27 14.37
N PHE A 27 -10.09 10.01 13.51
CA PHE A 27 -10.09 10.45 12.13
C PHE A 27 -11.41 11.13 11.80
N ASP A 28 -11.31 12.31 11.19
CA ASP A 28 -12.45 13.04 10.65
C ASP A 28 -12.36 13.05 9.13
N GLY A 29 -13.19 12.26 8.47
CA GLY A 29 -13.20 12.15 7.00
C GLY A 29 -13.62 13.42 6.27
N LYS A 30 -14.15 14.42 6.98
CA LYS A 30 -14.50 15.73 6.39
C LYS A 30 -13.37 16.74 6.50
N LYS A 31 -12.46 16.56 7.45
CA LYS A 31 -11.33 17.47 7.68
C LYS A 31 -10.02 16.91 7.16
N ASN A 32 -9.82 15.60 7.27
CA ASN A 32 -8.57 14.97 6.89
C ASN A 32 -8.54 14.70 5.39
N CYS A 33 -7.49 15.19 4.74
CA CYS A 33 -7.30 15.09 3.31
C CYS A 33 -5.83 14.90 2.94
N TRP A 34 -5.60 14.47 1.71
CA TRP A 34 -4.28 14.37 1.11
C TRP A 34 -4.03 15.59 0.23
N VAL A 35 -2.84 16.16 0.36
CA VAL A 35 -2.40 17.33 -0.41
C VAL A 35 -1.09 17.01 -1.12
N PRO A 36 -0.88 17.51 -2.34
CA PRO A 36 0.37 17.31 -3.05
C PRO A 36 1.52 18.08 -2.39
N ASP A 37 2.70 17.48 -2.37
CA ASP A 37 3.94 18.07 -1.87
C ASP A 37 5.14 17.64 -2.74
N ASP A 38 6.03 18.58 -3.05
CA ASP A 38 7.14 18.35 -3.97
C ASP A 38 8.18 17.34 -3.45
N LYS A 39 8.27 17.13 -2.12
CA LYS A 39 9.30 16.29 -1.52
C LYS A 39 8.84 14.85 -1.31
N GLU A 40 7.60 14.67 -0.88
CA GLU A 40 7.05 13.36 -0.50
C GLU A 40 5.92 12.89 -1.40
N GLY A 41 5.60 13.65 -2.45
CA GLY A 41 4.48 13.40 -3.35
C GLY A 41 3.17 13.85 -2.73
N PHE A 42 2.76 13.22 -1.63
CA PHE A 42 1.53 13.56 -0.91
C PHE A 42 1.76 13.58 0.60
N LEU A 43 1.12 14.54 1.27
CA LEU A 43 1.14 14.70 2.72
C LEU A 43 -0.28 14.73 3.29
N ALA A 44 -0.43 14.25 4.52
CA ALA A 44 -1.68 14.35 5.26
C ALA A 44 -1.87 15.80 5.75
N ALA A 45 -3.07 16.34 5.54
CA ALA A 45 -3.43 17.68 5.97
C ALA A 45 -4.86 17.73 6.54
N GLU A 46 -5.11 18.72 7.39
CA GLU A 46 -6.42 19.01 7.97
C GLU A 46 -6.98 20.31 7.39
N ILE A 47 -8.20 20.26 6.87
CA ILE A 47 -8.90 21.43 6.32
C ILE A 47 -9.23 22.41 7.46
N GLN A 48 -8.76 23.65 7.33
CA GLN A 48 -9.07 24.73 8.28
C GLN A 48 -10.19 25.63 7.78
N SER A 49 -10.13 26.04 6.51
CA SER A 49 -11.15 26.91 5.94
C SER A 49 -11.29 26.70 4.44
N THR A 50 -12.51 26.86 3.94
CA THR A 50 -12.83 26.84 2.51
C THR A 50 -13.28 28.24 2.11
N LYS A 51 -12.59 28.84 1.13
CA LYS A 51 -12.91 30.15 0.56
C LYS A 51 -13.15 29.97 -0.95
N GLY A 52 -14.41 29.72 -1.31
CA GLY A 52 -14.78 29.46 -2.71
C GLY A 52 -14.11 28.20 -3.24
N ASP A 53 -13.26 28.37 -4.25
CA ASP A 53 -12.53 27.27 -4.92
C ASP A 53 -11.18 26.95 -4.28
N GLU A 54 -10.74 27.76 -3.31
CA GLU A 54 -9.50 27.55 -2.56
C GLU A 54 -9.80 27.01 -1.15
N ILE A 55 -9.01 26.02 -0.74
CA ILE A 55 -9.09 25.39 0.56
C ILE A 55 -7.75 25.58 1.27
N THR A 56 -7.83 26.20 2.44
CA THR A 56 -6.69 26.34 3.35
C THR A 56 -6.63 25.11 4.24
N VAL A 57 -5.50 24.43 4.18
CA VAL A 57 -5.23 23.17 4.89
C VAL A 57 -3.99 23.34 5.75
N LYS A 58 -3.95 22.66 6.89
CA LYS A 58 -2.81 22.58 7.78
C LYS A 58 -2.16 21.21 7.66
N LEU A 59 -0.91 21.18 7.24
CA LEU A 59 -0.12 19.96 7.11
C LEU A 59 0.14 19.35 8.49
N VAL A 60 -0.12 18.05 8.64
CA VAL A 60 0.06 17.33 9.91
C VAL A 60 1.55 17.21 10.27
N LYS A 61 2.43 17.11 9.26
CA LYS A 61 3.86 16.85 9.46
C LYS A 61 4.60 18.05 10.08
N ASN A 62 4.39 19.25 9.55
CA ASN A 62 5.14 20.46 9.91
C ASN A 62 4.26 21.56 10.52
N ASN A 63 2.96 21.29 10.73
CA ASN A 63 1.98 22.27 11.19
C ASN A 63 1.89 23.54 10.33
N GLU A 64 2.40 23.50 9.10
CA GLU A 64 2.38 24.63 8.18
C GLU A 64 1.00 24.70 7.51
N THR A 65 0.53 25.92 7.29
CA THR A 65 -0.73 26.16 6.58
C THR A 65 -0.43 26.49 5.13
N LYS A 66 -1.00 25.72 4.22
CA LYS A 66 -0.93 25.95 2.77
C LYS A 66 -2.34 26.09 2.19
N THR A 67 -2.45 26.76 1.06
CA THR A 67 -3.72 26.89 0.33
C THR A 67 -3.59 26.14 -0.98
N PHE A 68 -4.57 25.28 -1.26
CA PHE A 68 -4.66 24.51 -2.49
C PHE A 68 -6.02 24.72 -3.12
N LYS A 69 -6.13 24.41 -4.42
CA LYS A 69 -7.43 24.35 -5.07
C LYS A 69 -8.18 23.12 -4.60
N LYS A 70 -9.51 23.20 -4.63
CA LYS A 70 -10.38 22.08 -4.27
C LYS A 70 -10.12 20.82 -5.10
N ASP A 71 -9.72 20.98 -6.37
CA ASP A 71 -9.48 19.86 -7.30
C ASP A 71 -8.18 19.10 -7.01
N ASP A 72 -7.20 19.75 -6.38
CA ASP A 72 -5.90 19.14 -6.04
C ASP A 72 -5.96 18.33 -4.73
N ILE A 73 -7.05 18.49 -3.96
CA ILE A 73 -7.23 17.84 -2.67
C ILE A 73 -7.86 16.47 -2.88
N GLN A 74 -7.19 15.43 -2.38
CA GLN A 74 -7.69 14.07 -2.44
C GLN A 74 -8.28 13.63 -1.09
N GLN A 75 -9.34 12.84 -1.12
CA GLN A 75 -9.99 12.35 0.10
C GLN A 75 -9.12 11.33 0.82
N MET A 76 -9.06 11.41 2.14
CA MET A 76 -8.26 10.49 2.95
C MET A 76 -9.09 9.27 3.37
N ASN A 77 -8.47 8.09 3.33
CA ASN A 77 -9.11 6.88 3.86
C ASN A 77 -9.05 6.88 5.40
N PRO A 78 -10.07 6.32 6.07
CA PRO A 78 -10.03 6.11 7.52
C PRO A 78 -8.82 5.26 7.95
N PRO A 79 -8.30 5.47 9.17
CA PRO A 79 -7.14 4.74 9.69
C PRO A 79 -7.37 3.24 9.81
N LYS A 80 -8.63 2.78 9.80
CA LYS A 80 -8.98 1.35 9.67
C LYS A 80 -8.33 0.70 8.43
N PHE A 81 -8.06 1.47 7.38
CA PHE A 81 -7.43 1.01 6.14
C PHE A 81 -5.89 1.17 6.13
N GLU A 82 -5.29 1.44 7.29
CA GLU A 82 -3.84 1.50 7.42
C GLU A 82 -3.22 0.11 7.23
N LYS A 83 -2.16 0.01 6.41
CA LYS A 83 -1.42 -1.23 6.07
C LYS A 83 -2.27 -2.40 5.58
N ILE A 84 -3.40 -2.14 4.90
CA ILE A 84 -4.16 -3.20 4.23
C ILE A 84 -3.28 -3.98 3.25
N GLU A 85 -3.63 -5.26 3.08
CA GLU A 85 -2.95 -6.17 2.17
C GLU A 85 -3.45 -6.04 0.75
N ASP A 86 -4.74 -5.76 0.62
CA ASP A 86 -5.43 -5.64 -0.65
C ASP A 86 -5.89 -4.20 -0.83
N MET A 87 -5.17 -3.45 -1.66
CA MET A 87 -5.47 -2.05 -1.96
C MET A 87 -6.80 -1.86 -2.69
N ALA A 88 -7.38 -2.91 -3.31
CA ALA A 88 -8.69 -2.83 -3.91
C ALA A 88 -9.82 -2.65 -2.87
N ASN A 89 -9.55 -2.97 -1.59
CA ASN A 89 -10.52 -2.83 -0.50
C ASN A 89 -10.53 -1.43 0.15
N MET A 90 -9.76 -0.46 -0.34
CA MET A 90 -9.85 0.93 0.13
C MET A 90 -11.16 1.57 -0.30
N THR A 91 -11.73 2.43 0.54
CA THR A 91 -12.91 3.22 0.20
C THR A 91 -12.61 4.23 -0.92
N TYR A 92 -11.46 4.89 -0.84
CA TYR A 92 -11.00 5.87 -1.82
C TYR A 92 -9.73 5.35 -2.49
N LEU A 93 -9.85 4.92 -3.74
CA LEU A 93 -8.72 4.53 -4.56
C LEU A 93 -8.16 5.78 -5.26
N ASN A 94 -7.22 6.44 -4.59
CA ASN A 94 -6.50 7.59 -5.12
C ASN A 94 -4.99 7.39 -5.02
N GLU A 95 -4.24 8.16 -5.82
CA GLU A 95 -2.79 8.04 -5.90
C GLU A 95 -2.13 8.26 -4.54
N ALA A 96 -2.63 9.22 -3.75
CA ALA A 96 -2.12 9.50 -2.41
C ALA A 96 -2.28 8.31 -1.45
N SER A 97 -3.43 7.64 -1.46
CA SER A 97 -3.69 6.51 -0.55
C SER A 97 -2.88 5.28 -0.93
N VAL A 98 -2.71 5.02 -2.23
CA VAL A 98 -1.84 3.93 -2.73
C VAL A 98 -0.40 4.19 -2.31
N LEU A 99 0.11 5.40 -2.55
CA LEU A 99 1.46 5.78 -2.17
C LEU A 99 1.69 5.66 -0.66
N HIS A 100 0.77 6.17 0.15
CA HIS A 100 0.84 6.09 1.62
C HIS A 100 0.84 4.64 2.10
N ASN A 101 -0.05 3.80 1.56
CA ASN A 101 -0.11 2.39 1.93
C ASN A 101 1.21 1.67 1.61
N LEU A 102 1.75 1.86 0.40
CA LEU A 102 3.02 1.28 -0.02
C LEU A 102 4.18 1.74 0.87
N LYS A 103 4.29 3.05 1.14
CA LYS A 103 5.34 3.64 1.98
C LYS A 103 5.30 3.08 3.40
N THR A 104 4.11 2.98 3.98
CA THR A 104 3.95 2.51 5.35
C THR A 104 4.17 1.00 5.48
N ARG A 105 3.80 0.22 4.47
CA ARG A 105 4.13 -1.22 4.40
C ARG A 105 5.63 -1.44 4.22
N TYR A 106 6.28 -0.67 3.34
CA TYR A 106 7.71 -0.73 3.12
C TYR A 106 8.49 -0.40 4.39
N SER A 107 8.09 0.67 5.09
CA SER A 107 8.69 1.09 6.37
C SER A 107 8.49 0.06 7.50
N ALA A 108 7.47 -0.80 7.38
CA ALA A 108 7.20 -1.88 8.31
C ALA A 108 7.86 -3.22 7.89
N GLY A 109 8.63 -3.26 6.80
CA GLY A 109 9.24 -4.49 6.30
C GLY A 109 8.26 -5.48 5.65
N LEU A 110 7.03 -5.04 5.35
CA LEU A 110 5.95 -5.88 4.80
C LEU A 110 6.00 -5.94 3.27
N ILE A 111 7.12 -6.45 2.74
CA ILE A 111 7.48 -6.37 1.31
C ILE A 111 6.65 -7.33 0.43
N TYR A 112 6.12 -8.43 0.98
CA TYR A 112 5.68 -9.61 0.21
C TYR A 112 4.18 -9.90 0.18
N ARG A 113 3.30 -8.92 0.40
CA ARG A 113 1.86 -9.14 0.20
C ARG A 113 1.37 -8.41 -1.06
N PRO A 114 1.36 -9.09 -2.22
CA PRO A 114 0.91 -8.49 -3.46
C PRO A 114 -0.58 -8.16 -3.43
N LEU A 115 -0.92 -7.13 -4.19
CA LEU A 115 -2.24 -6.53 -4.50
C LEU A 115 -3.29 -7.50 -5.09
N SER A 116 -3.02 -8.81 -5.05
CA SER A 116 -3.87 -9.86 -5.58
C SER A 116 -4.01 -10.93 -4.50
N SER A 117 -5.02 -10.77 -3.67
CA SER A 117 -5.49 -11.80 -2.74
C SER A 117 -6.28 -12.90 -3.48
N SER A 118 -5.85 -13.27 -4.70
CA SER A 118 -6.35 -14.47 -5.36
C SER A 118 -5.37 -15.62 -5.13
N PRO A 119 -5.69 -16.59 -4.25
CA PRO A 119 -4.81 -17.73 -3.95
C PRO A 119 -4.50 -18.61 -5.18
N HIS A 120 -5.22 -18.41 -6.30
CA HIS A 120 -4.90 -19.07 -7.58
C HIS A 120 -3.60 -18.58 -8.23
N TYR A 121 -3.20 -17.32 -8.03
CA TYR A 121 -2.06 -16.75 -8.77
C TYR A 121 -0.70 -17.02 -8.11
N VAL A 122 -0.69 -17.28 -6.80
CA VAL A 122 0.55 -17.62 -6.08
C VAL A 122 0.98 -19.06 -6.39
N PHE A 123 0.02 -19.96 -6.60
CA PHE A 123 0.31 -21.35 -7.00
C PHE A 123 0.89 -21.45 -8.41
N THR A 124 0.46 -20.63 -9.36
CA THR A 124 0.99 -20.67 -10.73
C THR A 124 2.42 -20.15 -10.81
N CYS A 125 2.79 -19.13 -10.02
CA CYS A 125 4.15 -18.58 -10.03
C CYS A 125 5.19 -19.55 -9.42
N LEU A 126 4.84 -20.25 -8.33
CA LEU A 126 5.70 -21.27 -7.70
C LEU A 126 5.85 -22.54 -8.56
N GLN A 127 4.81 -22.92 -9.32
CA GLN A 127 4.93 -24.04 -10.27
C GLN A 127 5.79 -23.69 -11.49
N TYR A 128 5.83 -22.41 -11.90
CA TYR A 128 6.69 -21.99 -12.99
C TYR A 128 8.18 -21.98 -12.60
N GLN A 129 8.51 -21.63 -11.36
CA GLN A 129 9.90 -21.65 -10.88
C GLN A 129 10.44 -23.05 -10.60
N THR A 130 9.59 -24.02 -10.25
CA THR A 130 10.02 -25.41 -10.02
C THR A 130 10.15 -26.24 -11.30
N THR A 131 9.54 -25.81 -12.41
CA THR A 131 9.68 -26.46 -13.72
C THR A 131 10.85 -25.93 -14.56
N ALA A 132 11.45 -24.80 -14.19
CA ALA A 132 12.58 -24.19 -14.92
C ALA A 132 13.97 -24.70 -14.49
N ALA A 133 14.05 -25.61 -13.51
CA ALA A 133 15.32 -26.04 -12.90
C ALA A 133 15.79 -27.45 -13.31
N THR A 134 15.24 -28.04 -14.38
CA THR A 134 15.81 -29.28 -14.94
C THR A 134 16.19 -29.04 -16.41
N PRO A 135 17.48 -28.96 -16.76
CA PRO A 135 17.88 -28.97 -18.16
C PRO A 135 17.59 -30.36 -18.73
N ALA A 136 16.59 -30.46 -19.61
CA ALA A 136 16.39 -31.65 -20.42
C ALA A 136 17.62 -31.83 -21.35
N PRO A 137 18.16 -33.06 -21.50
CA PRO A 137 19.31 -33.29 -22.36
C PRO A 137 18.93 -33.10 -23.84
N LEU A 138 19.71 -32.29 -24.54
CA LEU A 138 19.67 -32.13 -26.00
C LEU A 138 20.05 -33.46 -26.67
N ALA A 139 19.04 -34.22 -27.12
CA ALA A 139 19.20 -35.36 -28.01
C ALA A 139 18.67 -35.03 -29.41
N GLN A 140 19.41 -35.49 -30.40
CA GLN A 140 19.50 -34.96 -31.76
C GLN A 140 18.30 -35.33 -32.64
N LEU A 141 17.78 -34.35 -33.39
CA LEU A 141 16.85 -34.57 -34.49
C LEU A 141 17.65 -35.08 -35.71
N THR A 142 17.45 -36.34 -36.08
CA THR A 142 17.86 -36.85 -37.40
C THR A 142 16.77 -36.49 -38.43
N PRO A 143 17.12 -36.17 -39.68
CA PRO A 143 16.14 -35.81 -40.71
C PRO A 143 15.48 -37.07 -41.30
N ALA A 144 14.15 -37.05 -41.43
CA ALA A 144 13.37 -38.08 -42.11
C ALA A 144 13.61 -38.06 -43.64
N PRO A 145 13.62 -39.21 -44.33
CA PRO A 145 13.76 -39.26 -45.78
C PRO A 145 12.44 -38.98 -46.50
N VAL A 146 12.59 -38.52 -47.75
CA VAL A 146 11.59 -38.05 -48.72
C VAL A 146 10.51 -39.08 -49.04
#